data_AF-A0A0D9XGG7-F1
#
_entry.id   AF-A0A0D9XGG7-F1
#
_cell.length_a   1.000
_cell.length_b   1.000
_cell.length_c   1.000
_cell.angle_alpha   90.00
_cell.angle_beta   90.00
_cell.angle_gamma   90.00
#
_symmetry.space_group_name_H-M   'P 1'
#
loop_
_entity.id
_entity.type
_entity.pdbx_description
1 polymer ?
#
loop_
_entity_poly.entity_id
_entity_poly.type
_entity_poly.pdbx_seq_one_letter_code
_entity_poly.pdbx_strand_id
1 'polypeptide(L)'
;MAGKPLVENDAGSYLAWSGKEVAGEKLGCGVLVLKPLGFALPHYADSGKFGYVLGGSAVVGVLTVGVHAEEKVARLVSGDVIAVRAGEVSWWYNDAEEDGDDVTIVFMGDTSGAVSPGDITYFLLAGTNSVLGSLDAALLAAAASSSTSPEQANGAFRSQPATLLTRLRRGVVVVRPREHDRHGLVVNAGAAGASGETRTVITAAQLPALGEIGISVGITRVDEAGGVVGPWVVRDGASQAVYVARGSGRIQVAGAGGATTLVDEDVAAGGMIVVPRYAVALVGAGAGGMELVSLIKSPRAEVEHFTGKGSVLGGLSPEIVEAALNVSTELVEKLRK
;
A
#
# COMPACT_ATOMS: atom_id res chain seq x y z
N MET A 1 9.58 -12.47 -0.84
CA MET A 1 10.16 -11.90 0.41
C MET A 1 9.13 -11.81 1.52
N ALA A 2 9.54 -11.93 2.79
CA ALA A 2 8.67 -11.81 3.98
C ALA A 2 8.99 -10.55 4.80
N GLY A 3 7.98 -9.98 5.44
CA GLY A 3 8.11 -8.78 6.27
C GLY A 3 8.71 -9.08 7.64
N LYS A 4 9.36 -8.09 8.23
CA LYS A 4 9.93 -8.19 9.59
C LYS A 4 9.25 -7.17 10.51
N PRO A 5 8.97 -7.52 11.77
CA PRO A 5 8.39 -6.57 12.71
C PRO A 5 9.37 -5.43 13.02
N LEU A 6 8.92 -4.20 12.81
CA LEU A 6 9.56 -3.01 13.35
C LEU A 6 9.05 -2.70 14.75
N VAL A 7 7.76 -2.97 14.99
CA VAL A 7 7.09 -2.85 16.29
C VAL A 7 6.10 -4.00 16.43
N GLU A 8 6.06 -4.61 17.60
CA GLU A 8 5.09 -5.64 17.96
C GLU A 8 4.83 -5.58 19.47
N ASN A 9 3.57 -5.46 19.86
CA ASN A 9 3.11 -5.45 21.25
C ASN A 9 1.65 -5.90 21.35
N ASP A 10 1.04 -5.75 22.52
CA ASP A 10 -0.34 -6.12 22.79
C ASP A 10 -1.39 -5.26 22.04
N ALA A 11 -1.01 -4.10 21.53
CA ALA A 11 -1.88 -3.25 20.70
C ALA A 11 -1.85 -3.63 19.21
N GLY A 12 -0.86 -4.42 18.79
CA GLY A 12 -0.71 -4.86 17.40
C GLY A 12 0.73 -4.90 16.92
N SER A 13 0.92 -4.82 15.61
CA SER A 13 2.25 -4.88 14.98
C SER A 13 2.35 -4.00 13.74
N TYR A 14 3.57 -3.59 13.42
CA TYR A 14 3.92 -2.99 12.15
C TYR A 14 5.08 -3.78 11.53
N LEU A 15 4.81 -4.48 10.45
CA LEU A 15 5.79 -5.21 9.66
C LEU A 15 6.32 -4.32 8.54
N ALA A 16 7.61 -4.43 8.20
CA ALA A 16 8.21 -3.74 7.05
C ALA A 16 9.01 -4.72 6.18
N TRP A 17 9.00 -4.47 4.88
CA TRP A 17 9.85 -5.18 3.92
C TRP A 17 11.04 -4.30 3.58
N SER A 18 12.22 -4.87 3.70
CA SER A 18 13.48 -4.26 3.28
C SER A 18 14.31 -5.28 2.51
N GLY A 19 15.20 -4.82 1.65
CA GLY A 19 15.99 -5.68 0.77
C GLY A 19 16.54 -4.94 -0.43
N LYS A 20 17.47 -5.56 -1.16
CA LYS A 20 18.11 -4.93 -2.32
C LYS A 20 17.14 -4.72 -3.48
N GLU A 21 16.19 -5.62 -3.64
CA GLU A 21 15.16 -5.58 -4.69
C GLU A 21 14.22 -4.39 -4.47
N VAL A 22 13.76 -4.23 -3.23
CA VAL A 22 12.86 -3.16 -2.79
C VAL A 22 13.56 -1.80 -2.84
N ALA A 23 14.80 -1.73 -2.33
CA ALA A 23 15.62 -0.53 -2.38
C ALA A 23 16.05 -0.15 -3.81
N GLY A 24 16.37 -1.14 -4.66
CA GLY A 24 16.80 -0.95 -6.04
C GLY A 24 15.73 -0.29 -6.90
N GLU A 25 14.47 -0.67 -6.71
CA GLU A 25 13.32 -0.04 -7.38
C GLU A 25 12.71 1.13 -6.59
N LYS A 26 13.26 1.44 -5.41
CA LYS A 26 12.82 2.53 -4.52
C LYS A 26 11.32 2.40 -4.19
N LEU A 27 10.95 1.21 -3.77
CA LEU A 27 9.60 0.83 -3.36
C LEU A 27 9.60 0.70 -1.84
N GLY A 28 8.50 1.04 -1.18
CA GLY A 28 8.33 0.83 0.26
C GLY A 28 7.09 -0.02 0.52
N CYS A 29 7.16 -0.91 1.51
CA CYS A 29 6.01 -1.70 1.92
C CYS A 29 6.03 -1.95 3.43
N GLY A 30 4.86 -1.82 4.05
CA GLY A 30 4.64 -2.28 5.42
C GLY A 30 3.20 -2.70 5.66
N VAL A 31 2.98 -3.45 6.73
CA VAL A 31 1.66 -3.92 7.13
C VAL A 31 1.42 -3.54 8.57
N LEU A 32 0.38 -2.75 8.79
CA LEU A 32 -0.13 -2.40 10.12
C LEU A 32 -1.22 -3.39 10.51
N VAL A 33 -1.05 -4.01 11.67
CA VAL A 33 -2.08 -4.79 12.36
C VAL A 33 -2.44 -4.04 13.63
N LEU A 34 -3.71 -3.70 13.81
CA LEU A 34 -4.23 -3.13 15.06
C LEU A 34 -5.17 -4.13 15.71
N LYS A 35 -4.80 -4.61 16.90
CA LYS A 35 -5.72 -5.33 17.78
C LYS A 35 -6.86 -4.40 18.23
N PRO A 36 -7.98 -4.92 18.75
CA PRO A 36 -9.01 -4.07 19.34
C PRO A 36 -8.45 -3.06 20.34
N LEU A 37 -8.95 -1.82 20.27
CA LEU A 37 -8.46 -0.66 21.01
C LEU A 37 -6.98 -0.28 20.72
N GLY A 38 -6.37 -0.89 19.71
CA GLY A 38 -5.02 -0.57 19.26
C GLY A 38 -4.95 0.78 18.55
N PHE A 39 -3.96 1.59 18.93
CA PHE A 39 -3.77 2.95 18.43
C PHE A 39 -2.34 3.16 17.95
N ALA A 40 -2.19 3.52 16.67
CA ALA A 40 -0.94 4.02 16.12
C ALA A 40 -0.82 5.51 16.41
N LEU A 41 0.20 5.88 17.18
CA LEU A 41 0.49 7.25 17.60
C LEU A 41 0.63 8.19 16.40
N PRO A 42 0.30 9.48 16.55
CA PRO A 42 0.43 10.46 15.47
C PRO A 42 1.85 10.52 14.90
N HIS A 43 1.94 10.45 13.57
CA HIS A 43 3.21 10.43 12.85
C HIS A 43 3.06 10.98 11.44
N TYR A 44 4.16 11.45 10.85
CA TYR A 44 4.27 11.69 9.41
C TYR A 44 5.32 10.75 8.80
N ALA A 45 5.33 10.63 7.47
CA ALA A 45 6.31 9.82 6.75
C ALA A 45 7.06 10.63 5.69
N ASP A 46 8.28 10.20 5.36
CA ASP A 46 9.09 10.78 4.27
C ASP A 46 8.57 10.47 2.86
N SER A 47 7.68 9.49 2.75
CA SER A 47 7.18 8.97 1.48
C SER A 47 5.66 9.06 1.39
N GLY A 48 5.17 9.51 0.24
CA GLY A 48 3.76 9.40 -0.11
C GLY A 48 3.41 7.94 -0.38
N LYS A 49 2.25 7.52 0.12
CA LYS A 49 1.84 6.11 0.15
C LYS A 49 0.33 5.98 0.05
N PHE A 50 -0.13 4.79 -0.32
CA PHE A 50 -1.51 4.39 -0.06
C PHE A 50 -1.55 3.34 1.05
N GLY A 51 -2.67 3.26 1.75
CA GLY A 51 -3.07 2.13 2.59
C GLY A 51 -4.23 1.40 1.94
N TYR A 52 -4.16 0.07 1.84
CA TYR A 52 -5.29 -0.78 1.45
C TYR A 52 -5.72 -1.63 2.64
N VAL A 53 -6.99 -1.52 3.03
CA VAL A 53 -7.55 -2.27 4.16
C VAL A 53 -7.83 -3.70 3.73
N LEU A 54 -7.03 -4.63 4.25
CA LEU A 54 -7.15 -6.07 3.99
C LEU A 54 -8.31 -6.70 4.78
N GLY A 55 -8.55 -6.21 5.99
CA GLY A 55 -9.55 -6.75 6.91
C GLY A 55 -9.87 -5.77 8.06
N GLY A 56 -11.08 -5.88 8.61
CA GLY A 56 -11.56 -5.10 9.75
C GLY A 56 -12.07 -3.69 9.39
N SER A 57 -12.25 -2.86 10.41
CA SER A 57 -12.60 -1.43 10.31
C SER A 57 -11.77 -0.58 11.25
N ALA A 58 -11.21 0.52 10.75
CA ALA A 58 -10.45 1.48 11.55
C ALA A 58 -11.02 2.88 11.43
N VAL A 59 -10.75 3.69 12.45
CA VAL A 59 -10.86 5.15 12.39
C VAL A 59 -9.47 5.72 12.12
N VAL A 60 -9.37 6.57 11.11
CA VAL A 60 -8.13 7.24 10.72
C VAL A 60 -8.32 8.74 10.81
N GLY A 61 -7.33 9.44 11.34
CA GLY A 61 -7.18 10.89 11.20
C GLY A 61 -6.01 11.21 10.30
N VAL A 62 -6.21 12.15 9.38
CA VAL A 62 -5.15 12.71 8.51
C VAL A 62 -5.25 14.23 8.56
N LEU A 63 -4.22 14.88 9.07
CA LEU A 63 -4.04 16.32 8.97
C LEU A 63 -3.46 16.64 7.60
N THR A 64 -4.28 17.22 6.73
CA THR A 64 -3.87 17.56 5.36
C THR A 64 -2.87 18.72 5.35
N VAL A 65 -2.05 18.78 4.31
CA VAL A 65 -1.15 19.92 4.07
C VAL A 65 -1.88 21.05 3.34
N GLY A 66 -1.67 22.30 3.75
CA GLY A 66 -2.20 23.48 3.05
C GLY A 66 -2.57 24.67 3.95
N VAL A 67 -2.95 25.80 3.34
CA VAL A 67 -3.27 27.07 4.01
C VAL A 67 -4.52 26.99 4.91
N HIS A 68 -5.37 25.98 4.69
CA HIS A 68 -6.55 25.66 5.48
C HIS A 68 -6.52 24.20 5.97
N ALA A 69 -5.34 23.74 6.40
CA ALA A 69 -5.16 22.39 6.92
C ALA A 69 -6.14 22.10 8.05
N GLU A 70 -7.03 21.14 7.81
CA GLU A 70 -7.95 20.60 8.81
C GLU A 70 -7.74 19.10 8.88
N GLU A 71 -7.87 18.57 10.09
CA GLU A 71 -7.89 17.13 10.27
C GLU A 71 -9.13 16.56 9.58
N LYS A 72 -8.92 15.57 8.72
CA LYS A 72 -9.95 14.69 8.17
C LYS A 72 -9.98 13.40 8.97
N VAL A 73 -11.15 13.02 9.45
CA VAL A 73 -11.38 11.81 10.23
C VAL A 73 -12.36 10.93 9.47
N ALA A 74 -11.88 9.79 8.99
CA ALA A 74 -12.68 8.84 8.22
C ALA A 74 -12.77 7.48 8.91
N ARG A 75 -13.89 6.79 8.71
CA ARG A 75 -13.96 5.34 8.94
C ARG A 75 -13.46 4.66 7.69
N LEU A 76 -12.58 3.68 7.85
CA LEU A 76 -12.15 2.77 6.80
C LEU A 76 -12.75 1.39 7.02
N VAL A 77 -13.04 0.70 5.92
CA VAL A 77 -13.51 -0.68 5.90
C VAL A 77 -12.70 -1.50 4.90
N SER A 78 -12.83 -2.82 4.97
CA SER A 78 -12.15 -3.74 4.05
C SER A 78 -12.38 -3.36 2.58
N GLY A 79 -11.30 -3.36 1.79
CA GLY A 79 -11.31 -2.93 0.40
C GLY A 79 -11.13 -1.42 0.18
N ASP A 80 -11.12 -0.60 1.22
CA ASP A 80 -10.81 0.83 1.08
C ASP A 80 -9.32 1.05 0.76
N VAL A 81 -9.07 1.96 -0.19
CA VAL A 81 -7.78 2.56 -0.49
C VAL A 81 -7.79 3.99 0.02
N ILE A 82 -6.84 4.32 0.90
CA ILE A 82 -6.60 5.68 1.40
C ILE A 82 -5.24 6.17 0.92
N ALA A 83 -5.16 7.41 0.42
CA ALA A 83 -3.90 8.04 0.05
C ALA A 83 -3.40 8.95 1.18
N VAL A 84 -2.10 8.89 1.49
CA VAL A 84 -1.44 9.75 2.50
C VAL A 84 -0.15 10.29 1.90
N ARG A 85 -0.05 11.62 1.77
CA ARG A 85 1.12 12.29 1.18
C ARG A 85 2.30 12.27 2.16
N ALA A 86 3.50 12.46 1.61
CA ALA A 86 4.69 12.70 2.44
C ALA A 86 4.46 13.95 3.32
N GLY A 87 4.85 13.88 4.58
CA GLY A 87 4.70 14.98 5.55
C GLY A 87 3.30 15.17 6.15
N GLU A 88 2.25 14.54 5.62
CA GLU A 88 0.93 14.56 6.27
C GLU A 88 1.00 13.79 7.59
N VAL A 89 0.46 14.39 8.65
CA VAL A 89 0.38 13.74 9.96
C VAL A 89 -0.87 12.86 9.97
N SER A 90 -0.71 11.60 10.38
CA SER A 90 -1.81 10.65 10.52
C SER A 90 -1.74 9.85 11.81
N TRP A 91 -2.89 9.36 12.26
CA TRP A 91 -3.04 8.39 13.34
C TRP A 91 -4.12 7.37 12.98
N TRP A 92 -4.04 6.17 13.57
CA TRP A 92 -4.88 5.04 13.19
C TRP A 92 -5.39 4.34 14.44
N TYR A 93 -6.67 4.01 14.48
CA TYR A 93 -7.31 3.45 15.66
C TYR A 93 -8.27 2.32 15.27
N ASN A 94 -8.12 1.17 15.92
CA ASN A 94 -9.14 0.13 15.92
C ASN A 94 -10.10 0.41 17.09
N ASP A 95 -11.28 0.94 16.77
CA ASP A 95 -12.29 1.29 17.77
C ASP A 95 -13.25 0.15 18.13
N ALA A 96 -12.93 -1.08 17.70
CA ALA A 96 -13.65 -2.26 18.10
C ALA A 96 -13.49 -2.54 19.61
N GLU A 97 -14.51 -3.18 20.18
CA GLU A 97 -14.48 -3.72 21.55
C GLU A 97 -13.49 -4.90 21.64
N GLU A 98 -13.09 -5.31 22.85
CA GLU A 98 -11.99 -6.27 23.08
C GLU A 98 -12.14 -7.64 22.36
N ASP A 99 -13.35 -8.05 22.03
CA ASP A 99 -13.71 -9.27 21.30
C ASP A 99 -13.92 -9.05 19.78
N GLY A 100 -13.72 -7.83 19.31
CA GLY A 100 -13.85 -7.47 17.91
C GLY A 100 -12.67 -7.90 17.03
N ASP A 101 -12.81 -7.66 15.74
CA ASP A 101 -11.82 -8.06 14.75
C ASP A 101 -10.57 -7.17 14.77
N ASP A 102 -9.44 -7.78 14.44
CA ASP A 102 -8.22 -7.06 14.11
C ASP A 102 -8.41 -6.25 12.82
N VAL A 103 -7.74 -5.11 12.74
CA VAL A 103 -7.61 -4.36 11.48
C VAL A 103 -6.26 -4.66 10.87
N THR A 104 -6.25 -5.00 9.58
CA THR A 104 -5.00 -5.18 8.83
C THR A 104 -4.99 -4.24 7.62
N ILE A 105 -3.94 -3.43 7.49
CA ILE A 105 -3.75 -2.46 6.40
C ILE A 105 -2.37 -2.64 5.80
N VAL A 106 -2.28 -2.86 4.50
CA VAL A 106 -1.00 -2.82 3.77
C VAL A 106 -0.74 -1.41 3.26
N PHE A 107 0.43 -0.86 3.58
CA PHE A 107 0.92 0.41 3.10
C PHE A 107 1.99 0.18 2.05
N MET A 108 1.90 0.89 0.92
CA MET A 108 2.96 0.91 -0.08
C MET A 108 3.20 2.32 -0.58
N GLY A 109 4.46 2.67 -0.81
CA GLY A 109 4.86 4.00 -1.28
C GLY A 109 6.02 3.98 -2.27
N ASP A 110 6.16 5.07 -3.01
CA ASP A 110 7.38 5.38 -3.75
C ASP A 110 8.38 6.03 -2.80
N THR A 111 9.50 5.37 -2.56
CA THR A 111 10.54 5.84 -1.63
C THR A 111 11.68 6.56 -2.37
N SER A 112 11.43 7.06 -3.58
CA SER A 112 12.49 7.72 -4.37
C SER A 112 12.99 9.03 -3.76
N GLY A 113 12.15 9.68 -2.95
CA GLY A 113 12.50 10.84 -2.13
C GLY A 113 12.71 10.53 -0.63
N ALA A 114 12.67 9.25 -0.25
CA ALA A 114 12.82 8.84 1.15
C ALA A 114 14.25 9.04 1.66
N VAL A 115 14.39 9.13 2.99
CA VAL A 115 15.70 9.20 3.65
C VAL A 115 16.53 7.94 3.35
N SER A 116 15.87 6.79 3.33
CA SER A 116 16.47 5.50 3.01
C SER A 116 15.65 4.82 1.91
N PRO A 117 16.15 4.72 0.66
CA PRO A 117 15.44 4.04 -0.41
C PRO A 117 15.14 2.59 -0.05
N GLY A 118 13.88 2.18 -0.21
CA GLY A 118 13.39 0.87 0.22
C GLY A 118 12.56 0.92 1.50
N ASP A 119 12.69 1.99 2.29
CA ASP A 119 12.03 2.14 3.58
C ASP A 119 11.02 3.29 3.56
N ILE A 120 9.86 3.08 4.17
CA ILE A 120 8.94 4.17 4.55
C ILE A 120 9.34 4.59 5.96
N THR A 121 10.00 5.74 6.09
CA THR A 121 10.46 6.21 7.41
C THR A 121 9.35 6.98 8.09
N TYR A 122 9.03 6.59 9.32
CA TYR A 122 8.04 7.25 10.16
C TYR A 122 8.69 8.16 11.19
N PHE A 123 8.21 9.39 11.27
CA PHE A 123 8.61 10.40 12.24
C PHE A 123 7.48 10.55 13.25
N LEU A 124 7.68 9.98 14.44
CA LEU A 124 6.64 9.92 15.46
C LEU A 124 6.58 11.25 16.21
N LEU A 125 5.37 11.72 16.53
CA LEU A 125 5.16 12.95 17.29
C LEU A 125 4.99 12.69 18.79
N ALA A 126 4.72 11.45 19.16
CA ALA A 126 4.61 10.98 20.54
C ALA A 126 5.26 9.60 20.69
N GLY A 127 5.54 9.19 21.92
CA GLY A 127 6.19 7.92 22.22
C GLY A 127 7.70 8.04 22.41
N THR A 128 8.34 6.91 22.72
CA THR A 128 9.79 6.84 23.02
C THR A 128 10.66 7.22 21.83
N ASN A 129 10.15 7.04 20.61
CA ASN A 129 10.84 7.40 19.37
C ASN A 129 10.33 8.75 18.81
N SER A 130 9.68 9.58 19.64
CA SER A 130 9.20 10.89 19.20
C SER A 130 10.34 11.81 18.78
N VAL A 131 10.19 12.47 17.63
CA VAL A 131 11.11 13.53 17.19
C VAL A 131 11.04 14.75 18.10
N LEU A 132 9.92 14.97 18.78
CA LEU A 132 9.78 16.05 19.77
C LEU A 132 10.46 15.67 21.09
N GLY A 133 10.42 14.39 21.46
CA GLY A 133 11.06 13.87 22.66
C GLY A 133 12.58 14.03 22.68
N SER A 134 13.24 14.24 21.54
CA SER A 134 14.69 14.46 21.45
C SER A 134 15.12 15.92 21.57
N LEU A 135 14.18 16.88 21.50
CA LEU A 135 14.48 18.31 21.53
C LEU A 135 14.61 18.85 22.95
N ASP A 136 15.35 19.94 23.14
CA ASP A 136 15.52 20.56 24.46
C ASP A 136 14.17 20.99 25.08
N ALA A 137 13.96 20.62 26.34
CA ALA A 137 12.69 20.84 27.02
C ALA A 137 12.40 22.33 27.27
N ALA A 138 13.44 23.14 27.53
CA ALA A 138 13.27 24.58 27.76
C ALA A 138 12.96 25.31 26.45
N LEU A 139 13.60 24.93 25.34
CA LEU A 139 13.27 25.46 24.02
C LEU A 139 11.86 25.06 23.58
N LEU A 140 11.45 23.81 23.81
CA LEU A 140 10.09 23.36 23.54
C LEU A 140 9.05 24.12 24.36
N ALA A 141 9.32 24.33 25.65
CA ALA A 141 8.43 25.10 26.52
C ALA A 141 8.26 26.54 26.00
N ALA A 142 9.38 27.20 25.66
CA ALA A 142 9.38 28.54 25.09
C ALA A 142 8.63 28.63 23.74
N ALA A 143 8.73 27.59 22.91
CA ALA A 143 8.04 27.53 21.62
C ALA A 143 6.54 27.22 21.75
N ALA A 144 6.14 26.42 22.74
CA ALA A 144 4.76 25.99 22.93
C ALA A 144 3.86 27.12 23.42
N SER A 145 4.24 27.79 24.51
CA SER A 145 3.55 28.98 25.00
C SER A 145 4.38 29.72 26.05
N SER A 146 4.07 31.01 26.27
CA SER A 146 4.74 31.82 27.30
C SER A 146 4.47 31.37 28.74
N SER A 147 3.51 30.46 28.97
CA SER A 147 3.14 29.94 30.29
C SER A 147 3.55 28.48 30.52
N THR A 148 4.17 27.81 29.55
CA THR A 148 4.62 26.43 29.69
C THR A 148 5.99 26.38 30.37
N SER A 149 6.13 25.59 31.43
CA SER A 149 7.43 25.33 32.05
C SER A 149 8.20 24.20 31.34
N PRO A 150 9.55 24.14 31.47
CA PRO A 150 10.33 23.02 30.95
C PRO A 150 9.87 21.65 31.48
N GLU A 151 9.42 21.60 32.74
CA GLU A 151 8.89 20.38 33.37
C GLU A 151 7.57 19.94 32.73
N GLN A 152 6.67 20.88 32.44
CA GLN A 152 5.41 20.60 31.74
C GLN A 152 5.67 20.14 30.31
N ALA A 153 6.59 20.78 29.58
CA ALA A 153 6.99 20.35 28.25
C ALA A 153 7.61 18.93 28.29
N ASN A 154 8.46 18.66 29.28
CA ASN A 154 9.04 17.33 29.48
C ASN A 154 7.95 16.27 29.72
N GLY A 155 6.98 16.55 30.58
CA GLY A 155 5.84 15.67 30.82
C GLY A 155 4.97 15.46 29.57
N ALA A 156 4.70 16.52 28.81
CA ALA A 156 3.86 16.45 27.62
C ALA A 156 4.48 15.60 26.49
N PHE A 157 5.76 15.82 26.18
CA PHE A 157 6.40 15.20 25.01
C PHE A 157 7.14 13.88 25.30
N ARG A 158 7.26 13.47 26.58
CA ARG A 158 8.01 12.25 26.96
C ARG A 158 7.25 11.28 27.88
N SER A 159 5.98 11.55 28.21
CA SER A 159 5.21 10.67 29.13
C SER A 159 4.68 9.40 28.48
N GLN A 160 4.55 9.34 27.15
CA GLN A 160 4.06 8.17 26.45
C GLN A 160 5.18 7.12 26.30
N PRO A 161 5.11 5.94 26.96
CA PRO A 161 6.16 4.94 26.92
C PRO A 161 6.12 4.03 25.68
N ALA A 162 5.07 4.11 24.87
CA ALA A 162 4.96 3.31 23.65
C ALA A 162 5.92 3.80 22.56
N THR A 163 6.36 2.89 21.69
CA THR A 163 7.16 3.23 20.50
C THR A 163 6.27 3.84 19.43
N LEU A 164 5.44 3.03 18.76
CA LEU A 164 4.49 3.44 17.71
C LEU A 164 3.05 3.07 18.06
N LEU A 165 2.84 1.89 18.66
CA LEU A 165 1.53 1.33 18.94
C LEU A 165 1.28 1.31 20.44
N THR A 166 0.09 1.70 20.86
CA THR A 166 -0.35 1.63 22.25
C THR A 166 -1.81 1.21 22.31
N ARG A 167 -2.21 0.55 23.40
CA ARG A 167 -3.60 0.16 23.62
C ARG A 167 -4.30 1.27 24.39
N LEU A 168 -5.41 1.76 23.84
CA LEU A 168 -6.24 2.75 24.51
C LEU A 168 -7.19 2.07 25.50
N ARG A 169 -7.58 2.81 26.53
CA ARG A 169 -8.66 2.38 27.41
C ARG A 169 -10.00 2.76 26.78
N ARG A 170 -11.00 1.88 26.99
CA ARG A 170 -12.36 2.11 26.51
C ARG A 170 -12.90 3.48 26.96
N GLY A 171 -13.53 4.20 26.03
CA GLY A 171 -14.19 5.49 26.29
C GLY A 171 -13.26 6.68 26.52
N VAL A 172 -11.93 6.49 26.45
CA VAL A 172 -10.96 7.60 26.62
C VAL A 172 -10.86 8.47 25.36
N VAL A 173 -10.95 7.87 24.18
CA VAL A 173 -10.91 8.59 22.91
C VAL A 173 -12.25 8.43 22.20
N VAL A 174 -12.94 9.55 22.00
CA VAL A 174 -14.19 9.62 21.24
C VAL A 174 -13.94 10.52 20.04
N VAL A 175 -13.38 9.96 18.99
CA VAL A 175 -13.23 10.64 17.70
C VAL A 175 -14.31 10.11 16.77
N ARG A 176 -15.13 11.02 16.23
CA ARG A 176 -16.25 10.66 15.36
C ARG A 176 -15.86 10.80 13.89
N PRO A 177 -15.81 9.71 13.11
CA PRO A 177 -15.55 9.80 11.69
C PRO A 177 -16.70 10.55 10.98
N ARG A 178 -16.36 11.31 9.95
CA ARG A 178 -17.29 12.12 9.16
C ARG A 178 -17.28 11.61 7.72
N GLU A 179 -18.46 11.32 7.16
CA GLU A 179 -18.54 10.75 5.81
C GLU A 179 -17.94 11.68 4.74
N HIS A 180 -18.14 12.99 4.88
CA HIS A 180 -17.57 13.97 3.94
C HIS A 180 -16.04 14.00 3.94
N ASP A 181 -15.37 13.57 5.01
CA ASP A 181 -13.90 13.51 5.07
C ASP A 181 -13.31 12.41 4.19
N ARG A 182 -14.10 11.39 3.83
CA ARG A 182 -13.69 10.37 2.86
C ARG A 182 -13.48 10.98 1.47
N HIS A 183 -14.19 12.07 1.14
CA HIS A 183 -14.12 12.67 -0.18
C HIS A 183 -12.70 13.15 -0.53
N GLY A 184 -12.17 12.63 -1.63
CA GLY A 184 -10.82 12.90 -2.12
C GLY A 184 -9.69 12.28 -1.31
N LEU A 185 -10.00 11.50 -0.27
CA LEU A 185 -9.03 10.82 0.60
C LEU A 185 -9.11 9.29 0.46
N VAL A 186 -10.32 8.75 0.33
CA VAL A 186 -10.60 7.31 0.35
C VAL A 186 -11.46 6.92 -0.86
N VAL A 187 -11.15 5.77 -1.47
CA VAL A 187 -12.01 5.11 -2.46
C VAL A 187 -12.08 3.61 -2.15
N ASN A 188 -13.26 2.99 -2.28
CA ASN A 188 -13.36 1.55 -2.13
C ASN A 188 -13.02 0.85 -3.44
N ALA A 189 -12.10 -0.11 -3.41
CA ALA A 189 -11.65 -0.82 -4.60
C ALA A 189 -12.76 -1.63 -5.29
N GLY A 190 -13.74 -2.14 -4.53
CA GLY A 190 -14.91 -2.84 -5.08
C GLY A 190 -15.85 -1.91 -5.87
N ALA A 191 -15.89 -0.61 -5.52
CA ALA A 191 -16.65 0.40 -6.25
C ALA A 191 -15.85 1.03 -7.41
N ALA A 192 -14.53 0.91 -7.41
CA ALA A 192 -13.65 1.49 -8.42
C ALA A 192 -13.43 0.59 -9.66
N GLY A 193 -13.66 -0.72 -9.53
CA GLY A 193 -13.57 -1.69 -10.63
C GLY A 193 -14.92 -1.99 -11.27
N ALA A 194 -14.91 -2.48 -12.51
CA ALA A 194 -16.13 -3.04 -13.08
C ALA A 194 -16.43 -4.41 -12.45
N SER A 195 -17.72 -4.71 -12.24
CA SER A 195 -18.15 -6.01 -11.71
C SER A 195 -17.63 -7.15 -12.57
N GLY A 196 -16.85 -8.06 -11.96
CA GLY A 196 -16.29 -9.24 -12.64
C GLY A 196 -14.90 -9.02 -13.27
N GLU A 197 -14.29 -7.83 -13.15
CA GLU A 197 -12.90 -7.65 -13.55
C GLU A 197 -11.95 -8.38 -12.59
N THR A 198 -11.10 -9.23 -13.16
CA THR A 198 -10.03 -9.93 -12.43
C THR A 198 -8.95 -8.97 -11.94
N ARG A 199 -8.78 -7.82 -12.60
CA ARG A 199 -7.79 -6.79 -12.23
C ARG A 199 -8.37 -5.40 -12.38
N THR A 200 -8.25 -4.60 -11.32
CA THR A 200 -8.65 -3.19 -11.27
C THR A 200 -7.42 -2.33 -11.01
N VAL A 201 -7.34 -1.18 -11.67
CA VAL A 201 -6.30 -0.16 -11.42
C VAL A 201 -6.96 1.14 -11.00
N ILE A 202 -6.63 1.59 -9.80
CA ILE A 202 -7.10 2.84 -9.21
C ILE A 202 -6.02 3.88 -9.44
N THR A 203 -6.37 4.94 -10.15
CA THR A 203 -5.46 6.01 -10.57
C THR A 203 -5.90 7.36 -9.99
N ALA A 204 -5.20 8.43 -10.38
CA ALA A 204 -5.62 9.80 -10.08
C ALA A 204 -7.05 10.14 -10.56
N ALA A 205 -7.62 9.41 -11.52
CA ALA A 205 -8.99 9.61 -11.99
C ALA A 205 -10.03 9.24 -10.92
N GLN A 206 -9.76 8.20 -10.12
CA GLN A 206 -10.64 7.77 -9.04
C GLN A 206 -10.27 8.40 -7.69
N LEU A 207 -8.97 8.64 -7.45
CA LEU A 207 -8.47 9.23 -6.21
C LEU A 207 -7.36 10.25 -6.53
N PRO A 208 -7.67 11.55 -6.68
CA PRO A 208 -6.72 12.57 -7.13
C PRO A 208 -5.40 12.64 -6.34
N ALA A 209 -5.45 12.36 -5.04
CA ALA A 209 -4.26 12.34 -4.18
C ALA A 209 -3.20 11.32 -4.65
N LEU A 210 -3.59 10.24 -5.33
CA LEU A 210 -2.65 9.31 -5.96
C LEU A 210 -1.84 9.97 -7.08
N GLY A 211 -2.43 10.94 -7.79
CA GLY A 211 -1.76 11.73 -8.81
C GLY A 211 -0.67 12.64 -8.23
N GLU A 212 -0.93 13.23 -7.06
CA GLU A 212 0.04 14.08 -6.35
C GLU A 212 1.19 13.26 -5.76
N ILE A 213 0.91 12.03 -5.34
CA ILE A 213 1.94 11.09 -4.84
C ILE A 213 2.71 10.43 -5.98
N GLY A 214 2.14 10.37 -7.20
CA GLY A 214 2.79 9.81 -8.39
C GLY A 214 2.62 8.31 -8.57
N ILE A 215 1.59 7.69 -7.97
CA ILE A 215 1.40 6.23 -7.95
C ILE A 215 -0.02 5.82 -8.35
N SER A 216 -0.22 4.55 -8.68
CA SER A 216 -1.53 3.91 -8.85
C SER A 216 -1.59 2.64 -8.01
N VAL A 217 -2.81 2.18 -7.70
CA VAL A 217 -3.06 0.96 -6.92
C VAL A 217 -3.68 -0.09 -7.83
N GLY A 218 -3.02 -1.24 -7.97
CA GLY A 218 -3.57 -2.41 -8.65
C GLY A 218 -4.16 -3.39 -7.65
N ILE A 219 -5.35 -3.89 -7.92
CA ILE A 219 -6.01 -4.95 -7.14
C ILE A 219 -6.31 -6.08 -8.12
N THR A 220 -5.77 -7.27 -7.89
CA THR A 220 -6.04 -8.46 -8.72
C THR A 220 -6.69 -9.53 -7.85
N ARG A 221 -7.82 -10.08 -8.28
CA ARG A 221 -8.55 -11.14 -7.59
C ARG A 221 -8.76 -12.31 -8.54
N VAL A 222 -8.23 -13.46 -8.17
CA VAL A 222 -8.32 -14.71 -8.92
C VAL A 222 -9.05 -15.71 -8.04
N ASP A 223 -10.37 -15.79 -8.20
CA ASP A 223 -11.22 -16.64 -7.36
C ASP A 223 -11.27 -18.09 -7.86
N GLU A 224 -11.01 -18.32 -9.14
CA GLU A 224 -10.99 -19.65 -9.73
C GLU A 224 -9.71 -20.41 -9.38
N ALA A 225 -9.86 -21.64 -8.86
CA ALA A 225 -8.75 -22.54 -8.59
C ALA A 225 -7.95 -22.80 -9.88
N GLY A 226 -6.65 -22.46 -9.88
CA GLY A 226 -5.81 -22.59 -11.08
C GLY A 226 -5.99 -21.48 -12.11
N GLY A 227 -6.74 -20.42 -11.81
CA GLY A 227 -6.88 -19.26 -12.67
C GLY A 227 -5.55 -18.56 -12.92
N VAL A 228 -5.37 -18.02 -14.13
CA VAL A 228 -4.12 -17.36 -14.55
C VAL A 228 -4.41 -15.93 -14.97
N VAL A 229 -3.57 -14.99 -14.53
CA VAL A 229 -3.62 -13.58 -14.92
C VAL A 229 -2.32 -13.18 -15.58
N GLY A 230 -2.42 -12.62 -16.77
CA GLY A 230 -1.28 -12.21 -17.59
C GLY A 230 -1.08 -13.06 -18.84
N PRO A 231 0.06 -12.92 -19.53
CA PRO A 231 1.16 -12.04 -19.16
C PRO A 231 0.79 -10.56 -19.31
N TRP A 232 1.27 -9.71 -18.40
CA TRP A 232 1.02 -8.27 -18.45
C TRP A 232 2.28 -7.43 -18.28
N VAL A 233 2.24 -6.20 -18.80
CA VAL A 233 3.26 -5.16 -18.59
C VAL A 233 2.56 -3.82 -18.33
N VAL A 234 3.23 -2.91 -17.61
CA VAL A 234 2.75 -1.53 -17.50
C VAL A 234 3.29 -0.73 -18.68
N ARG A 235 2.41 -0.08 -19.46
CA ARG A 235 2.75 0.56 -20.75
C ARG A 235 3.89 1.58 -20.64
N ASP A 236 3.87 2.40 -19.60
CA ASP A 236 4.89 3.43 -19.35
C ASP A 236 6.17 2.88 -18.70
N GLY A 237 6.25 1.56 -18.49
CA GLY A 237 7.38 0.87 -17.90
C GLY A 237 7.58 1.17 -16.43
N ALA A 238 6.53 1.56 -15.68
CA ALA A 238 6.63 1.71 -14.23
C ALA A 238 6.96 0.38 -13.54
N SER A 239 7.85 0.43 -12.54
CA SER A 239 8.06 -0.70 -11.64
C SER A 239 6.93 -0.82 -10.62
N GLN A 240 6.78 -2.02 -10.07
CA GLN A 240 5.67 -2.38 -9.19
C GLN A 240 6.18 -3.11 -7.95
N ALA A 241 5.57 -2.85 -6.79
CA ALA A 241 5.60 -3.76 -5.66
C ALA A 241 4.29 -4.54 -5.65
N VAL A 242 4.33 -5.86 -5.46
CA VAL A 242 3.13 -6.71 -5.43
C VAL A 242 3.13 -7.51 -4.13
N TYR A 243 2.10 -7.30 -3.31
CA TYR A 243 1.84 -8.02 -2.07
C TYR A 243 0.72 -9.03 -2.26
N VAL A 244 0.92 -10.24 -1.73
CA VAL A 244 -0.09 -11.30 -1.72
C VAL A 244 -0.98 -11.07 -0.50
N ALA A 245 -2.17 -10.52 -0.74
CA ALA A 245 -3.15 -10.22 0.30
C ALA A 245 -3.81 -11.47 0.84
N ARG A 246 -4.19 -12.40 -0.04
CA ARG A 246 -4.84 -13.67 0.33
C ARG A 246 -4.42 -14.80 -0.60
N GLY A 247 -4.57 -16.02 -0.11
CA GLY A 247 -4.34 -17.23 -0.89
C GLY A 247 -2.86 -17.49 -1.16
N SER A 248 -2.60 -18.24 -2.23
CA SER A 248 -1.26 -18.61 -2.66
C SER A 248 -1.24 -18.91 -4.15
N GLY A 249 -0.08 -18.92 -4.75
CA GLY A 249 0.09 -19.20 -6.17
C GLY A 249 1.54 -19.13 -6.60
N ARG A 250 1.77 -19.18 -7.90
CA ARG A 250 3.10 -19.04 -8.51
C ARG A 250 3.16 -17.74 -9.29
N ILE A 251 4.22 -16.95 -9.09
CA ILE A 251 4.44 -15.72 -9.85
C ILE A 251 5.73 -15.82 -10.65
N GLN A 252 5.62 -15.47 -11.93
CA GLN A 252 6.74 -15.37 -12.85
C GLN A 252 6.93 -13.93 -13.32
N VAL A 253 8.18 -13.49 -13.37
CA VAL A 253 8.57 -12.18 -13.91
C VAL A 253 9.68 -12.39 -14.93
N ALA A 254 9.46 -11.94 -16.16
CA ALA A 254 10.42 -11.98 -17.25
C ALA A 254 11.04 -10.59 -17.47
N GLY A 255 12.36 -10.54 -17.62
CA GLY A 255 13.12 -9.34 -17.97
C GLY A 255 13.56 -9.33 -19.44
N ALA A 256 14.34 -8.31 -19.80
CA ALA A 256 14.97 -8.27 -21.11
C ALA A 256 15.96 -9.43 -21.31
N GLY A 257 16.08 -9.94 -22.54
CA GLY A 257 17.06 -10.97 -22.92
C GLY A 257 16.54 -12.41 -22.94
N GLY A 258 15.37 -12.69 -22.38
CA GLY A 258 14.58 -13.92 -22.64
C GLY A 258 15.17 -15.27 -22.19
N ALA A 259 16.42 -15.32 -21.71
CA ALA A 259 17.09 -16.57 -21.33
C ALA A 259 16.72 -17.07 -19.92
N THR A 260 16.31 -16.18 -19.02
CA THR A 260 15.99 -16.52 -17.62
C THR A 260 14.84 -15.64 -17.11
N THR A 261 13.94 -16.23 -16.35
CA THR A 261 12.98 -15.48 -15.52
C THR A 261 13.71 -14.78 -14.39
N LEU A 262 13.37 -13.51 -14.15
CA LEU A 262 13.89 -12.74 -13.02
C LEU A 262 13.33 -13.26 -11.69
N VAL A 263 12.07 -13.70 -11.72
CA VAL A 263 11.37 -14.31 -10.58
C VAL A 263 10.59 -15.51 -11.11
N ASP A 264 10.67 -16.62 -10.38
CA ASP A 264 9.83 -17.80 -10.58
C ASP A 264 9.63 -18.49 -9.23
N GLU A 265 8.62 -18.04 -8.48
CA GLU A 265 8.47 -18.40 -7.07
C GLU A 265 7.02 -18.78 -6.74
N ASP A 266 6.88 -19.79 -5.88
CA ASP A 266 5.64 -20.03 -5.15
C ASP A 266 5.54 -19.04 -3.98
N VAL A 267 4.41 -18.35 -3.89
CA VAL A 267 4.15 -17.31 -2.90
C VAL A 267 2.82 -17.56 -2.20
N ALA A 268 2.72 -17.11 -0.96
CA ALA A 268 1.52 -17.18 -0.14
C ALA A 268 1.20 -15.81 0.47
N ALA A 269 0.02 -15.68 1.08
CA ALA A 269 -0.40 -14.48 1.79
C ALA A 269 0.70 -13.96 2.74
N GLY A 270 0.93 -12.65 2.72
CA GLY A 270 2.07 -12.03 3.40
C GLY A 270 3.38 -12.03 2.59
N GLY A 271 3.41 -12.66 1.42
CA GLY A 271 4.53 -12.58 0.48
C GLY A 271 4.54 -11.26 -0.28
N MET A 272 5.73 -10.77 -0.62
CA MET A 272 5.91 -9.65 -1.54
C MET A 272 6.95 -9.96 -2.61
N ILE A 273 6.70 -9.48 -3.83
CA ILE A 273 7.62 -9.48 -4.96
C ILE A 273 7.75 -8.08 -5.56
N VAL A 274 8.82 -7.86 -6.32
CA VAL A 274 9.04 -6.64 -7.10
C VAL A 274 8.99 -6.99 -8.59
N VAL A 275 8.27 -6.20 -9.38
CA VAL A 275 8.27 -6.28 -10.85
C VAL A 275 9.03 -5.05 -11.37
N PRO A 276 10.25 -5.23 -11.89
CA PRO A 276 11.06 -4.13 -12.41
C PRO A 276 10.41 -3.41 -13.59
N ARG A 277 10.98 -2.25 -13.94
CA ARG A 277 10.54 -1.47 -15.10
C ARG A 277 10.53 -2.32 -16.37
N TYR A 278 9.44 -2.21 -17.14
CA TYR A 278 9.20 -2.97 -18.38
C TYR A 278 9.20 -4.50 -18.27
N ALA A 279 9.32 -5.06 -17.06
CA ALA A 279 9.26 -6.50 -16.87
C ALA A 279 7.82 -7.01 -17.10
N VAL A 280 7.71 -8.20 -17.67
CA VAL A 280 6.43 -8.87 -17.93
C VAL A 280 6.15 -9.82 -16.78
N ALA A 281 4.97 -9.73 -16.18
CA ALA A 281 4.57 -10.59 -15.08
C ALA A 281 3.40 -11.51 -15.46
N LEU A 282 3.36 -12.68 -14.83
CA LEU A 282 2.31 -13.70 -14.97
C LEU A 282 2.06 -14.32 -13.59
N VAL A 283 0.80 -14.55 -13.24
CA VAL A 283 0.41 -15.16 -11.97
C VAL A 283 -0.53 -16.32 -12.24
N GLY A 284 -0.24 -17.47 -11.63
CA GLY A 284 -1.17 -18.59 -11.52
C GLY A 284 -1.62 -18.76 -10.08
N ALA A 285 -2.93 -18.68 -9.83
CA ALA A 285 -3.50 -18.88 -8.50
C ALA A 285 -3.51 -20.37 -8.13
N GLY A 286 -3.29 -20.66 -6.86
CA GLY A 286 -3.44 -22.00 -6.29
C GLY A 286 -4.91 -22.37 -6.11
N ALA A 287 -5.15 -23.50 -5.43
CA ALA A 287 -6.49 -24.05 -5.25
C ALA A 287 -7.44 -23.14 -4.45
N GLY A 288 -6.92 -22.30 -3.56
CA GLY A 288 -7.69 -21.38 -2.71
C GLY A 288 -7.92 -19.99 -3.31
N GLY A 289 -7.62 -19.81 -4.61
CA GLY A 289 -7.59 -18.50 -5.24
C GLY A 289 -6.44 -17.61 -4.72
N MET A 290 -6.42 -16.36 -5.17
CA MET A 290 -5.38 -15.40 -4.83
C MET A 290 -5.89 -13.95 -4.92
N GLU A 291 -5.50 -13.10 -3.97
CA GLU A 291 -5.68 -11.65 -4.06
C GLU A 291 -4.32 -10.95 -3.99
N LEU A 292 -4.07 -10.03 -4.91
CA LEU A 292 -2.85 -9.23 -4.98
C LEU A 292 -3.19 -7.75 -4.85
N VAL A 293 -2.35 -7.04 -4.10
CA VAL A 293 -2.35 -5.59 -3.99
C VAL A 293 -1.02 -5.09 -4.51
N SER A 294 -1.03 -4.16 -5.46
CA SER A 294 0.20 -3.65 -6.07
C SER A 294 0.29 -2.13 -6.05
N LEU A 295 1.45 -1.62 -5.67
CA LEU A 295 1.85 -0.27 -6.02
C LEU A 295 2.39 -0.26 -7.45
N ILE A 296 1.94 0.70 -8.25
CA ILE A 296 2.51 0.99 -9.58
C ILE A 296 3.08 2.41 -9.54
N LYS A 297 4.36 2.59 -9.86
CA LYS A 297 5.05 3.90 -9.86
C LYS A 297 4.68 4.78 -11.05
N SER A 298 3.38 4.96 -11.25
CA SER A 298 2.79 5.82 -12.26
C SER A 298 1.44 6.33 -11.77
N PRO A 299 1.13 7.63 -11.87
CA PRO A 299 -0.16 8.18 -11.44
C PRO A 299 -1.33 7.84 -12.38
N ARG A 300 -1.02 7.32 -13.59
CA ARG A 300 -1.98 7.00 -14.65
C ARG A 300 -1.60 5.66 -15.28
N ALA A 301 -1.37 4.66 -14.44
CA ALA A 301 -0.88 3.37 -14.89
C ALA A 301 -1.87 2.71 -15.86
N GLU A 302 -1.37 2.30 -17.02
CA GLU A 302 -2.10 1.47 -17.98
C GLU A 302 -1.43 0.10 -18.06
N VAL A 303 -2.22 -0.95 -17.83
CA VAL A 303 -1.75 -2.34 -17.89
C VAL A 303 -2.13 -2.92 -19.25
N GLU A 304 -1.13 -3.42 -19.97
CA GLU A 304 -1.31 -4.13 -21.22
C GLU A 304 -1.19 -5.63 -21.00
N HIS A 305 -2.05 -6.39 -21.68
CA HIS A 305 -1.99 -7.84 -21.73
C HIS A 305 -1.43 -8.30 -23.08
N PHE A 306 -0.65 -9.37 -23.09
CA PHE A 306 -0.08 -9.90 -24.34
C PHE A 306 -0.98 -10.90 -25.06
N THR A 307 -1.89 -11.57 -24.34
CA THR A 307 -2.80 -12.59 -24.89
C THR A 307 -4.26 -12.28 -24.55
N GLY A 308 -5.19 -12.85 -25.32
CA GLY A 308 -6.63 -12.67 -25.14
C GLY A 308 -7.22 -11.49 -25.92
N LYS A 309 -8.53 -11.30 -25.83
CA LYS A 309 -9.24 -10.19 -26.50
C LYS A 309 -8.69 -8.82 -26.10
N GLY A 310 -8.33 -8.00 -27.09
CA GLY A 310 -7.81 -6.64 -26.88
C GLY A 310 -6.34 -6.58 -26.44
N SER A 311 -5.64 -7.70 -26.47
CA SER A 311 -4.21 -7.80 -26.14
C SER A 311 -3.28 -7.25 -27.23
N VAL A 312 -2.00 -7.10 -26.89
CA VAL A 312 -0.93 -6.70 -27.82
C VAL A 312 -0.87 -7.62 -29.05
N LEU A 313 -0.85 -8.94 -28.87
CA LEU A 313 -0.87 -9.88 -30.00
C LEU A 313 -2.19 -9.82 -30.78
N GLY A 314 -3.31 -9.58 -30.08
CA GLY A 314 -4.62 -9.33 -30.67
C GLY A 314 -4.69 -8.09 -31.57
N GLY A 315 -3.89 -7.06 -31.27
CA GLY A 315 -3.85 -5.79 -32.01
C GLY A 315 -2.92 -5.78 -33.22
N LEU A 316 -1.91 -6.66 -33.28
CA LEU A 316 -1.00 -6.80 -34.42
C LEU A 316 -1.71 -7.47 -35.63
N SER A 317 -1.17 -7.35 -36.84
CA SER A 317 -1.73 -8.10 -37.97
C SER A 317 -1.44 -9.61 -37.83
N PRO A 318 -2.36 -10.51 -38.22
CA PRO A 318 -2.17 -11.95 -38.08
C PRO A 318 -0.86 -12.44 -38.69
N GLU A 319 -0.54 -11.96 -39.89
CA GLU A 319 0.66 -12.34 -40.65
C GLU A 319 1.95 -11.96 -39.91
N ILE A 320 1.95 -10.83 -39.17
CA ILE A 320 3.09 -10.41 -38.36
C ILE A 320 3.23 -11.30 -37.13
N VAL A 321 2.12 -11.71 -36.50
CA VAL A 321 2.15 -12.62 -35.35
C VAL A 321 2.61 -14.02 -35.76
N GLU A 322 2.12 -14.52 -36.90
CA GLU A 322 2.55 -15.80 -37.50
C GLU A 322 4.05 -15.80 -37.76
N ALA A 323 4.54 -14.77 -38.44
CA ALA A 323 5.96 -14.63 -38.76
C ALA A 323 6.83 -14.45 -37.50
N ALA A 324 6.37 -13.65 -36.53
CA ALA A 324 7.14 -13.36 -35.31
C ALA A 324 7.24 -14.56 -34.37
N LEU A 325 6.16 -15.33 -34.23
CA LEU A 325 6.12 -16.52 -33.36
C LEU A 325 6.50 -17.81 -34.10
N ASN A 326 6.57 -17.78 -35.43
CA ASN A 326 6.77 -18.94 -36.29
C ASN A 326 5.75 -20.05 -36.03
N VAL A 327 4.47 -19.70 -36.06
CA VAL A 327 3.34 -20.61 -35.77
C VAL A 327 2.27 -20.53 -36.85
N SER A 328 1.35 -21.51 -36.85
CA SER A 328 0.26 -21.55 -37.83
C SER A 328 -0.82 -20.50 -37.56
N THR A 329 -1.54 -20.12 -38.62
CA THR A 329 -2.70 -19.21 -38.57
C THR A 329 -3.73 -19.66 -37.54
N GLU A 330 -4.02 -20.96 -37.45
CA GLU A 330 -4.99 -21.49 -36.47
C GLU A 330 -4.56 -21.26 -35.02
N LEU A 331 -3.25 -21.26 -34.74
CA LEU A 331 -2.75 -20.96 -33.40
C LEU A 331 -2.81 -19.46 -33.13
N VAL A 332 -2.49 -18.61 -34.11
CA VAL A 332 -2.65 -17.16 -33.99
C VAL A 332 -4.10 -16.78 -33.72
N GLU A 333 -5.06 -17.37 -34.42
CA GLU A 333 -6.48 -17.13 -34.15
C GLU A 333 -6.90 -17.49 -32.72
N LYS A 334 -6.29 -18.52 -32.12
CA LYS A 334 -6.56 -18.90 -30.72
C LYS A 334 -5.96 -17.92 -29.73
N LEU A 335 -4.75 -17.40 -29.97
CA LEU A 335 -4.08 -16.45 -29.06
C LEU A 335 -4.74 -15.07 -28.99
N ARG A 336 -5.50 -14.72 -30.03
CA ARG A 336 -6.15 -13.41 -30.20
C ARG A 336 -7.60 -13.35 -29.68
N LYS A 337 -8.21 -14.51 -29.40
CA LYS A 337 -9.54 -14.63 -28.79
C LYS A 337 -9.42 -14.48 -27.28
#